data_AF-A0A2G9UMX3-F1
#
_entry.id   AF-A0A2G9UMX3-F1
#
_cell.length_a   1.000
_cell.length_b   1.000
_cell.length_c   1.000
_cell.angle_alpha   90.00
_cell.angle_beta   90.00
_cell.angle_gamma   90.00
#
_symmetry.space_group_name_H-M   'P 1'
#
loop_
_entity.id
_entity.type
_entity.pdbx_description
1 polymer ?
#
loop_
_entity_poly.entity_id
_entity_poly.type
_entity_poly.pdbx_seq_one_letter_code
_entity_poly.pdbx_strand_id
1 'polypeptide(L)'
;MQTKTMPSTNIIQYLLRLSGSLKDMDIKYSANTLIHDHMSSLLLVPKFADSFLEAVTKSFYTTYLWRVKVSVLKFIQSLVFSNIYELEKKFRPAKVLRLLYDAIVDHQVEVRIEASRAMFTLILCEYIKVNKGLTKAATTALREFRRTHRENWEKTAKLLGSDLVYKIENAIAPLYYA
;
A
#
# COMPACT_ATOMS: atom_id res chain seq x y z
N MET A 1 3.43 7.81 -31.92
CA MET A 1 4.69 8.14 -31.23
C MET A 1 4.90 7.08 -30.15
N GLN A 2 5.71 6.06 -30.43
CA GLN A 2 5.92 4.91 -29.53
C GLN A 2 6.81 5.33 -28.36
N THR A 3 6.26 5.39 -27.16
CA THR A 3 7.02 5.57 -25.92
C THR A 3 7.81 4.29 -25.64
N LYS A 4 9.08 4.24 -26.06
CA LYS A 4 10.03 3.21 -25.60
C LYS A 4 10.12 3.30 -24.07
N THR A 5 9.49 2.34 -23.39
CA THR A 5 9.64 2.13 -21.95
C THR A 5 11.12 1.92 -21.63
N MET A 6 11.65 2.66 -20.65
CA MET A 6 13.07 2.56 -20.29
C MET A 6 13.42 1.15 -19.79
N PRO A 7 14.65 0.65 -20.04
CA PRO A 7 15.12 -0.63 -19.51
C PRO A 7 15.03 -0.71 -17.98
N SER A 8 15.27 0.40 -17.27
CA SER A 8 15.21 0.52 -15.81
C SER A 8 13.79 0.29 -15.24
N THR A 9 12.77 0.61 -16.01
CA THR A 9 11.36 0.43 -15.66
C THR A 9 10.95 -1.06 -15.64
N ASN A 10 11.57 -1.87 -16.51
CA ASN A 10 11.40 -3.31 -16.50
C ASN A 10 12.21 -3.97 -15.38
N ILE A 11 13.38 -3.40 -15.04
CA ILE A 11 14.24 -3.89 -13.95
C ILE A 11 13.50 -3.80 -12.62
N ILE A 12 12.83 -2.69 -12.31
CA ILE A 12 12.12 -2.56 -11.03
C ILE A 12 10.96 -3.57 -10.91
N GLN A 13 10.20 -3.78 -11.98
CA GLN A 13 9.13 -4.78 -11.98
C GLN A 13 9.67 -6.20 -11.81
N TYR A 14 10.82 -6.50 -12.41
CA TYR A 14 11.50 -7.78 -12.26
C TYR A 14 12.05 -7.98 -10.85
N LEU A 15 12.73 -6.99 -10.29
CA LEU A 15 13.27 -7.03 -8.93
C LEU A 15 12.14 -7.19 -7.90
N LEU A 16 11.01 -6.49 -8.07
CA LEU A 16 9.83 -6.62 -7.19
C LEU A 16 9.20 -8.02 -7.26
N ARG A 17 9.30 -8.70 -8.40
CA ARG A 17 8.88 -10.11 -8.52
C ARG A 17 9.86 -11.05 -7.82
N LEU A 18 11.17 -10.79 -7.95
CA LEU A 18 12.20 -11.58 -7.27
C LEU A 18 12.13 -11.44 -5.75
N SER A 19 11.89 -10.24 -5.23
CA SER A 19 11.71 -10.01 -3.78
C SER A 19 10.53 -10.81 -3.20
N GLY A 20 9.49 -11.03 -4.02
CA GLY A 20 8.32 -11.84 -3.67
C GLY A 20 8.46 -13.34 -3.94
N SER A 21 9.54 -13.79 -4.60
CA SER A 21 9.76 -15.20 -4.96
C SER A 21 10.25 -16.02 -3.77
N LEU A 22 9.96 -17.34 -3.79
CA LEU A 22 10.38 -18.31 -2.77
C LEU A 22 11.54 -19.22 -3.22
N LYS A 23 11.99 -19.10 -4.47
CA LYS A 23 12.88 -20.09 -5.09
C LYS A 23 14.34 -19.97 -4.68
N ASP A 24 14.82 -18.75 -4.43
CA ASP A 24 16.23 -18.49 -4.17
C ASP A 24 16.36 -17.40 -3.10
N MET A 25 16.90 -17.77 -1.94
CA MET A 25 17.01 -16.88 -0.78
C MET A 25 18.08 -15.80 -0.97
N ASP A 26 19.16 -16.10 -1.68
CA ASP A 26 20.25 -15.16 -1.92
C ASP A 26 19.83 -14.11 -2.95
N ILE A 27 19.21 -14.55 -4.05
CA ILE A 27 18.67 -13.64 -5.07
C ILE A 27 17.57 -12.75 -4.46
N LYS A 28 16.72 -13.31 -3.59
CA LYS A 28 15.69 -12.54 -2.88
C LYS A 28 16.32 -11.51 -1.94
N TYR A 29 17.38 -11.87 -1.22
CA TYR A 29 18.08 -10.95 -0.33
C TYR A 29 18.66 -9.79 -1.14
N SER A 30 19.44 -10.08 -2.19
CA SER A 30 20.01 -9.05 -3.07
C SER A 30 18.96 -8.16 -3.71
N ALA A 31 17.84 -8.72 -4.16
CA ALA A 31 16.73 -7.96 -4.73
C ALA A 31 16.09 -7.03 -3.68
N ASN A 32 15.90 -7.50 -2.44
CA ASN A 32 15.34 -6.67 -1.37
C ASN A 32 16.29 -5.53 -1.01
N THR A 33 17.58 -5.77 -0.87
CA THR A 33 18.58 -4.73 -0.59
C THR A 33 18.59 -3.67 -1.70
N LEU A 34 18.64 -4.09 -2.97
CA LEU A 34 18.61 -3.16 -4.10
C LEU A 34 17.33 -2.31 -4.14
N ILE A 35 16.17 -2.91 -3.92
CA ILE A 35 14.89 -2.22 -4.01
C ILE A 35 14.66 -1.32 -2.80
N HIS A 36 14.74 -1.87 -1.59
CA HIS A 36 14.29 -1.20 -0.38
C HIS A 36 15.36 -0.32 0.25
N ASP A 37 16.65 -0.65 0.10
CA ASP A 37 17.72 0.12 0.75
C ASP A 37 18.32 1.16 -0.22
N HIS A 38 18.38 0.83 -1.51
CA HIS A 38 19.00 1.71 -2.51
C HIS A 38 17.98 2.44 -3.39
N MET A 39 17.15 1.72 -4.15
CA MET A 39 16.29 2.36 -5.17
C MET A 39 15.17 3.21 -4.57
N SER A 40 14.70 2.89 -3.37
CA SER A 40 13.63 3.62 -2.69
C SER A 40 14.05 5.03 -2.26
N SER A 41 15.35 5.23 -2.00
CA SER A 41 15.93 6.49 -1.53
C SER A 41 16.51 7.35 -2.66
N LEU A 42 16.53 6.83 -3.90
CA LEU A 42 16.99 7.60 -5.06
C LEU A 42 16.07 8.78 -5.34
N LEU A 43 16.68 9.93 -5.61
CA LEU A 43 15.95 11.14 -5.99
C LEU A 43 15.28 10.95 -7.35
N LEU A 44 13.95 11.10 -7.37
CA LEU A 44 13.15 11.02 -8.58
C LEU A 44 13.28 12.29 -9.40
N VAL A 45 13.91 12.16 -10.56
CA VAL A 45 13.98 13.26 -11.53
C VAL A 45 12.60 13.49 -12.15
N PRO A 46 12.12 14.75 -12.27
CA PRO A 46 10.76 15.05 -12.72
C PRO A 46 10.35 14.40 -14.05
N LYS A 47 11.30 14.29 -14.98
CA LYS A 47 11.09 13.65 -16.30
C LYS A 47 10.76 12.17 -16.23
N PHE A 48 11.14 11.47 -15.16
CA PHE A 48 10.97 10.03 -15.00
C PHE A 48 9.93 9.65 -13.95
N ALA A 49 9.59 10.56 -13.04
CA ALA A 49 8.68 10.30 -11.92
C ALA A 49 7.35 9.66 -12.36
N ASP A 50 6.74 10.15 -13.44
CA ASP A 50 5.47 9.62 -13.94
C ASP A 50 5.61 8.18 -14.48
N SER A 51 6.63 7.92 -15.30
CA SER A 51 6.90 6.58 -15.86
C SER A 51 7.32 5.56 -14.80
N PHE A 52 8.04 6.02 -13.78
CA PHE A 52 8.54 5.17 -12.71
C PHE A 52 7.41 4.74 -11.77
N LEU A 53 6.59 5.70 -11.34
CA LEU A 53 5.41 5.42 -10.52
C LEU A 53 4.45 4.47 -11.24
N GLU A 54 4.24 4.65 -12.54
CA GLU A 54 3.39 3.77 -13.35
C GLU A 54 3.86 2.31 -13.35
N ALA A 55 5.17 2.08 -13.41
CA ALA A 55 5.72 0.73 -13.41
C ALA A 55 5.57 0.02 -12.06
N VAL A 56 5.77 0.78 -10.98
CA VAL A 56 5.59 0.29 -9.62
C VAL A 56 4.11 -0.04 -9.37
N THR A 57 3.19 0.86 -9.71
CA THR A 57 1.74 0.61 -9.54
C THR A 57 1.28 -0.55 -10.42
N LYS A 58 1.72 -0.63 -11.68
CA LYS A 58 1.42 -1.76 -12.58
C LYS A 58 1.91 -3.09 -11.99
N SER A 59 3.02 -3.10 -11.27
CA SER A 59 3.53 -4.32 -10.62
C SER A 59 2.58 -4.85 -9.54
N PHE A 60 1.86 -3.97 -8.84
CA PHE A 60 0.83 -4.37 -7.88
C PHE A 60 -0.41 -4.97 -8.55
N TYR A 61 -0.90 -4.36 -9.62
CA TYR A 61 -2.15 -4.80 -10.28
C TYR A 61 -1.98 -6.01 -11.20
N THR A 62 -0.78 -6.23 -11.73
CA THR A 62 -0.51 -7.35 -12.67
C THR A 62 -0.07 -8.64 -11.98
N THR A 63 0.21 -8.60 -10.68
CA THR A 63 0.65 -9.78 -9.92
C THR A 63 -0.50 -10.39 -9.13
N TYR A 64 -0.57 -11.73 -9.12
CA TYR A 64 -1.42 -12.48 -8.22
C TYR A 64 -0.69 -12.85 -6.91
N LEU A 65 0.64 -12.68 -6.86
CA LEU A 65 1.45 -13.04 -5.70
C LEU A 65 1.40 -11.93 -4.65
N TRP A 66 0.78 -12.22 -3.50
CA TRP A 66 0.65 -11.25 -2.40
C TRP A 66 2.00 -10.74 -1.88
N ARG A 67 3.05 -11.56 -1.92
CA ARG A 67 4.41 -11.16 -1.49
C ARG A 67 4.98 -10.03 -2.35
N VAL A 68 4.68 -10.06 -3.65
CA VAL A 68 5.05 -8.98 -4.57
C VAL A 68 4.26 -7.72 -4.22
N LYS A 69 2.96 -7.84 -3.94
CA LYS A 69 2.14 -6.70 -3.49
C LYS A 69 2.69 -6.07 -2.21
N VAL A 70 3.05 -6.86 -1.21
CA VAL A 70 3.70 -6.39 0.02
C VAL A 70 5.02 -5.68 -0.28
N SER A 71 5.86 -6.25 -1.16
CA SER A 71 7.10 -5.58 -1.58
C SER A 71 6.83 -4.26 -2.31
N VAL A 72 5.79 -4.17 -3.14
CA VAL A 72 5.42 -2.92 -3.80
C VAL A 72 5.00 -1.86 -2.78
N LEU A 73 4.21 -2.25 -1.77
CA LEU A 73 3.74 -1.32 -0.73
C LEU A 73 4.87 -0.76 0.12
N LYS A 74 5.81 -1.63 0.56
CA LYS A 74 7.04 -1.20 1.26
C LYS A 74 7.86 -0.23 0.41
N PHE A 75 8.00 -0.55 -0.87
CA PHE A 75 8.75 0.28 -1.79
C PHE A 75 8.08 1.64 -1.99
N ILE A 76 6.76 1.68 -2.21
CA ILE A 76 5.99 2.92 -2.35
C ILE A 76 6.08 3.78 -1.09
N GLN A 77 5.98 3.19 0.10
CA GLN A 77 6.11 3.91 1.37
C GLN A 77 7.44 4.65 1.43
N SER A 78 8.56 3.94 1.22
CA SER A 78 9.89 4.54 1.26
C SER A 78 10.13 5.51 0.12
N LEU A 79 9.70 5.18 -1.11
CA LEU A 79 9.84 6.03 -2.28
C LEU A 79 9.14 7.37 -2.12
N VAL A 80 7.87 7.36 -1.68
CA VAL A 80 7.10 8.57 -1.43
C VAL A 80 7.76 9.38 -0.33
N PHE A 81 8.14 8.74 0.79
CA PHE A 81 8.76 9.42 1.91
C PHE A 81 10.09 10.11 1.53
N SER A 82 10.93 9.47 0.72
CA SER A 82 12.17 10.06 0.23
C SER A 82 11.98 11.11 -0.87
N ASN A 83 10.81 11.17 -1.52
CA ASN A 83 10.56 12.01 -2.69
C ASN A 83 9.25 12.83 -2.59
N ILE A 84 8.84 13.22 -1.37
CA ILE A 84 7.53 13.83 -1.08
C ILE A 84 7.23 14.97 -2.05
N TYR A 85 8.12 15.95 -2.18
CA TYR A 85 7.90 17.13 -3.03
C TYR A 85 7.67 16.80 -4.50
N GLU A 86 8.31 15.76 -5.02
CA GLU A 86 8.10 15.35 -6.42
C GLU A 86 6.82 14.52 -6.53
N LEU A 87 6.53 13.66 -5.55
CA LEU A 87 5.35 12.80 -5.56
C LEU A 87 4.05 13.50 -5.17
N GLU A 88 4.10 14.72 -4.66
CA GLU A 88 2.93 15.57 -4.42
C GLU A 88 2.42 16.29 -5.68
N LYS A 89 3.20 16.30 -6.75
CA LYS A 89 2.87 17.02 -7.98
C LYS A 89 1.89 16.24 -8.86
N LYS A 90 1.11 16.99 -9.65
CA LYS A 90 0.23 16.46 -10.70
C LYS A 90 -0.73 15.38 -10.16
N PHE A 91 -0.92 14.30 -10.91
CA PHE A 91 -1.82 13.18 -10.58
C PHE A 91 -1.15 12.07 -9.75
N ARG A 92 0.09 12.26 -9.29
CA ARG A 92 0.86 11.23 -8.58
C ARG A 92 0.26 10.89 -7.21
N PRO A 93 -0.20 11.86 -6.39
CA PRO A 93 -0.88 11.55 -5.13
C PRO A 93 -2.12 10.70 -5.34
N ALA A 94 -2.93 11.03 -6.35
CA ALA A 94 -4.14 10.27 -6.65
C ALA A 94 -3.83 8.81 -7.02
N LYS A 95 -2.74 8.56 -7.75
CA LYS A 95 -2.29 7.20 -8.07
C LYS A 95 -1.82 6.43 -6.84
N VAL A 96 -1.02 7.05 -5.96
CA VAL A 96 -0.55 6.43 -4.72
C VAL A 96 -1.71 6.15 -3.77
N LEU A 97 -2.61 7.12 -3.58
CA LEU A 97 -3.80 6.95 -2.74
C LEU A 97 -4.71 5.83 -3.24
N ARG A 98 -4.95 5.75 -4.56
CA ARG A 98 -5.75 4.67 -5.14
C ARG A 98 -5.12 3.30 -4.85
N LEU A 99 -3.81 3.17 -5.07
CA LEU A 99 -3.07 1.94 -4.75
C LEU A 99 -3.25 1.53 -3.28
N LEU A 100 -3.12 2.47 -2.36
CA LEU A 100 -3.23 2.20 -0.92
C LEU A 100 -4.66 1.85 -0.50
N TYR A 101 -5.66 2.53 -1.06
CA TYR A 101 -7.08 2.22 -0.81
C TYR A 101 -7.48 0.85 -1.37
N ASP A 102 -6.97 0.47 -2.54
CA ASP A 102 -7.22 -0.87 -3.08
C ASP A 102 -6.49 -1.94 -2.24
N ALA A 103 -5.32 -1.62 -1.69
CA ALA A 103 -4.54 -2.53 -0.86
C ALA A 103 -5.09 -2.75 0.57
N ILE A 104 -5.71 -1.73 1.18
CA ILE A 104 -6.23 -1.82 2.56
C ILE A 104 -7.43 -2.78 2.68
N VAL A 105 -8.12 -3.03 1.55
CA VAL A 105 -9.24 -3.97 1.44
C VAL A 105 -8.86 -5.27 0.71
N ASP A 106 -7.57 -5.49 0.44
CA ASP A 106 -7.11 -6.71 -0.25
C ASP A 106 -7.48 -7.97 0.56
N HIS A 107 -7.82 -9.07 -0.12
CA HIS A 107 -8.17 -10.34 0.52
C HIS A 107 -7.08 -10.88 1.46
N GLN A 108 -5.80 -10.63 1.15
CA GLN A 108 -4.67 -11.13 1.92
C GLN A 108 -4.36 -10.19 3.10
N VAL A 109 -4.31 -10.75 4.33
CA VAL A 109 -4.10 -9.96 5.55
C VAL A 109 -2.73 -9.26 5.58
N GLU A 110 -1.69 -9.90 5.08
CA GLU A 110 -0.33 -9.35 5.02
C GLU A 110 -0.27 -8.11 4.12
N VAL A 111 -1.05 -8.08 3.04
CA VAL A 111 -1.16 -6.92 2.15
C VAL A 111 -1.87 -5.78 2.88
N ARG A 112 -2.96 -6.08 3.61
CA ARG A 112 -3.68 -5.07 4.42
C ARG A 112 -2.82 -4.49 5.53
N ILE A 113 -2.04 -5.33 6.23
CA ILE A 113 -1.11 -4.89 7.29
C ILE A 113 -0.07 -3.94 6.70
N GLU A 114 0.55 -4.30 5.57
CA GLU A 114 1.56 -3.44 4.94
C GLU A 114 0.95 -2.14 4.41
N ALA A 115 -0.23 -2.19 3.80
CA ALA A 115 -0.96 -1.00 3.37
C ALA A 115 -1.25 -0.07 4.56
N SER A 116 -1.65 -0.63 5.71
CA SER A 116 -1.93 0.12 6.93
C SER A 116 -0.68 0.85 7.43
N ARG A 117 0.48 0.17 7.45
CA ARG A 117 1.77 0.76 7.84
C ARG A 117 2.20 1.87 6.89
N ALA A 118 2.10 1.62 5.58
CA ALA A 118 2.41 2.61 4.56
C ALA A 118 1.52 3.85 4.71
N MET A 119 0.21 3.66 4.83
CA MET A 119 -0.75 4.76 5.03
C MET A 119 -0.44 5.55 6.29
N PHE A 120 -0.14 4.89 7.40
CA PHE A 120 0.21 5.55 8.65
C PHE A 120 1.43 6.46 8.50
N THR A 121 2.53 5.97 7.91
CA THR A 121 3.72 6.78 7.65
C THR A 121 3.42 7.97 6.74
N LEU A 122 2.64 7.76 5.67
CA LEU A 122 2.33 8.83 4.73
C LEU A 122 1.33 9.86 5.27
N ILE A 123 0.52 9.51 6.27
CA ILE A 123 -0.27 10.48 7.04
C ILE A 123 0.66 11.29 7.94
N LEU A 124 1.60 10.64 8.64
CA LEU A 124 2.53 11.32 9.55
C LEU A 124 3.45 12.32 8.84
N CYS A 125 3.85 12.05 7.60
CA CYS A 125 4.64 12.99 6.81
C CYS A 125 3.79 13.95 5.96
N GLU A 126 2.50 14.10 6.29
CA GLU A 126 1.51 14.99 5.67
C GLU A 126 1.22 14.78 4.17
N TYR A 127 1.81 13.74 3.56
CA TYR A 127 1.56 13.37 2.16
C TYR A 127 0.09 12.97 1.93
N ILE A 128 -0.47 12.19 2.86
CA ILE A 128 -1.90 11.85 2.88
C ILE A 128 -2.63 12.78 3.84
N LYS A 129 -3.46 13.66 3.27
CA LYS A 129 -4.39 14.47 4.06
C LYS A 129 -5.59 13.63 4.49
N VAL A 130 -5.89 13.64 5.78
CA VAL A 130 -7.08 12.98 6.33
C VAL A 130 -8.32 13.64 5.71
N ASN A 131 -9.07 12.86 4.92
CA ASN A 131 -10.23 13.34 4.18
C ASN A 131 -11.35 12.29 4.19
N LYS A 132 -12.53 12.66 3.68
CA LYS A 132 -13.70 11.76 3.61
C LYS A 132 -13.41 10.45 2.85
N GLY A 133 -12.53 10.48 1.85
CA GLY A 133 -12.12 9.30 1.10
C GLY A 133 -11.35 8.30 1.97
N LEU A 134 -10.38 8.79 2.75
CA LEU A 134 -9.63 7.99 3.71
C LEU A 134 -10.56 7.40 4.78
N THR A 135 -11.44 8.22 5.36
CA THR A 135 -12.43 7.76 6.34
C THR A 135 -13.30 6.65 5.75
N LYS A 136 -13.78 6.82 4.51
CA LYS A 136 -14.58 5.80 3.81
C LYS A 136 -13.81 4.49 3.59
N ALA A 137 -12.54 4.55 3.18
CA ALA A 137 -11.70 3.37 3.00
C ALA A 137 -11.48 2.63 4.33
N ALA A 138 -11.17 3.36 5.41
CA ALA A 138 -11.02 2.80 6.75
C ALA A 138 -12.31 2.16 7.26
N THR A 139 -13.45 2.83 7.13
CA THR A 139 -14.77 2.27 7.47
C THR A 139 -15.08 1.01 6.66
N THR A 140 -14.71 0.97 5.37
CA THR A 140 -14.91 -0.21 4.52
C THR A 140 -14.06 -1.39 5.02
N ALA A 141 -12.78 -1.16 5.35
CA ALA A 141 -11.92 -2.19 5.91
C ALA A 141 -12.44 -2.72 7.27
N LEU A 142 -12.95 -1.83 8.13
CA LEU A 142 -13.59 -2.23 9.41
C LEU A 142 -14.86 -3.05 9.20
N ARG A 143 -15.69 -2.70 8.21
CA ARG A 143 -16.88 -3.49 7.84
C ARG A 143 -16.50 -4.89 7.37
N GLU A 144 -15.49 -5.00 6.50
CA GLU A 144 -15.00 -6.31 6.04
C GLU A 144 -14.39 -7.14 7.18
N PHE A 145 -13.64 -6.51 8.09
CA PHE A 145 -13.15 -7.15 9.29
C PHE A 145 -14.29 -7.71 10.14
N ARG A 146 -15.31 -6.89 10.44
CA ARG A 146 -16.47 -7.30 11.23
C ARG A 146 -17.26 -8.42 10.56
N ARG A 147 -17.41 -8.36 9.23
CA ARG A 147 -18.11 -9.37 8.40
C ARG A 147 -17.39 -10.71 8.44
N THR A 148 -16.07 -10.72 8.26
CA THR A 148 -15.26 -11.95 8.25
C THR A 148 -15.16 -12.63 9.61
N HIS A 149 -15.35 -11.89 10.70
CA HIS A 149 -15.35 -12.41 12.07
C HIS A 149 -16.76 -12.59 12.65
N ARG A 150 -17.81 -12.66 11.81
CA ARG A 150 -19.21 -12.68 12.27
C ARG A 150 -19.50 -13.87 13.18
N GLU A 151 -19.07 -15.06 12.79
CA GLU A 151 -19.35 -16.32 13.50
C GLU A 151 -18.60 -16.41 14.84
N ASN A 152 -17.38 -15.86 14.91
CA ASN A 152 -16.52 -15.92 16.10
C ASN A 152 -16.45 -14.58 16.85
N TRP A 153 -17.41 -13.69 16.63
CA TRP A 153 -17.32 -12.30 17.09
C TRP A 153 -17.20 -12.19 18.61
N GLU A 154 -17.88 -13.05 19.36
CA GLU A 154 -17.83 -13.02 20.82
C GLU A 154 -16.41 -13.22 21.35
N LYS A 155 -15.67 -14.18 20.78
CA LYS A 155 -14.26 -14.41 21.10
C LYS A 155 -13.38 -13.25 20.64
N THR A 156 -13.61 -12.73 19.43
CA THR A 156 -12.85 -11.59 18.88
C THR A 156 -13.07 -10.32 19.70
N ALA A 157 -14.31 -10.01 20.09
CA ALA A 157 -14.66 -8.85 20.89
C ALA A 157 -14.00 -8.91 22.28
N LYS A 158 -13.94 -10.10 22.89
CA LYS A 158 -13.23 -10.31 24.16
C LYS A 158 -11.73 -10.03 24.05
N LEU A 159 -11.10 -10.37 22.92
CA LEU A 159 -9.68 -10.09 22.66
C LEU A 159 -9.41 -8.61 22.39
N LEU A 160 -10.32 -7.93 21.70
CA LEU A 160 -10.18 -6.50 21.36
C LEU A 160 -10.43 -5.58 22.56
N GLY A 161 -11.27 -6.00 23.50
CA GLY A 161 -11.69 -5.18 24.64
C GLY A 161 -12.84 -4.23 24.30
N SER A 162 -13.59 -3.82 25.33
CA SER A 162 -14.84 -3.07 25.19
C SER A 162 -14.69 -1.72 24.49
N ASP A 163 -13.62 -0.97 24.78
CA ASP A 163 -13.36 0.34 24.15
C ASP A 163 -13.16 0.23 22.64
N LEU A 164 -12.35 -0.71 22.19
CA LEU A 164 -12.07 -0.89 20.76
C LEU A 164 -13.30 -1.45 20.02
N VAL A 165 -14.03 -2.37 20.64
CA VAL A 165 -15.31 -2.88 20.11
C VAL A 165 -16.30 -1.72 19.93
N TYR A 166 -16.46 -0.86 20.93
CA TYR A 166 -17.33 0.31 20.84
C TYR A 166 -16.94 1.24 19.68
N LYS A 167 -15.64 1.52 19.51
CA LYS A 167 -15.14 2.36 18.41
C LYS A 167 -15.40 1.72 17.04
N ILE A 168 -15.22 0.40 16.91
CA ILE A 168 -15.46 -0.32 15.66
C ILE A 168 -16.95 -0.26 15.29
N GLU A 169 -17.84 -0.60 16.22
CA GLU A 169 -19.29 -0.64 15.98
C GLU A 169 -19.83 0.77 15.61
N ASN A 170 -19.35 1.83 16.26
CA ASN A 170 -19.69 3.20 15.89
C ASN A 170 -19.12 3.63 14.52
N ALA A 171 -17.89 3.24 14.21
CA ALA A 171 -17.25 3.61 12.95
C ALA A 171 -17.90 2.94 11.73
N ILE A 172 -18.53 1.77 11.91
CA ILE A 172 -19.24 1.05 10.83
C ILE A 172 -20.73 1.40 10.76
N ALA A 173 -21.28 1.99 11.83
CA ALA A 173 -22.68 2.35 11.94
C ALA A 173 -23.15 3.22 10.76
N PRO A 174 -24.37 3.03 10.26
CA PRO A 174 -24.95 3.92 9.27
C PRO A 174 -25.15 5.34 9.82
N LEU A 175 -25.00 6.35 8.95
CA LEU A 175 -25.06 7.79 9.27
C LEU A 175 -26.41 8.28 9.85
N TYR A 176 -27.45 7.45 9.88
CA TYR A 176 -28.77 7.78 10.45
C TYR A 176 -28.92 7.43 11.94
N TYR A 177 -27.87 6.90 12.57
CA TYR A 177 -27.81 6.67 14.03
C TYR A 177 -27.03 7.76 14.79
N ALA A 178 -26.63 8.83 14.11
CA ALA A 178 -25.92 9.98 14.68
C ALA A 178 -26.86 11.17 14.89
#